data_AF-A0A060Z5X0-F1
#
_entry.id   AF-A0A060Z5X0-F1
#
_cell.length_a   1.000
_cell.length_b   1.000
_cell.length_c   1.000
_cell.angle_alpha   90.00
_cell.angle_beta   90.00
_cell.angle_gamma   90.00
#
_symmetry.space_group_name_H-M   'P 1'
#
loop_
_entity.id
_entity.type
_entity.pdbx_description
1 polymer ?
#
loop_
_entity_poly.entity_id
_entity_poly.type
_entity_poly.pdbx_seq_one_letter_code
_entity_poly.pdbx_strand_id
1 'polypeptide(L)'
;MHCEKLGQVNSGNFLSIIELLSFYEPVLKELLERPSGSVNYLSPQIQNELIYILAERVKCDIQAEMQEAPFFSISMDTTPDVSKVDQLSQVRVIRDANNVATDLTIRVVLGISGDFNIKT
;
A
#
# COMPACT_ATOMS: atom_id res chain seq x y z
N MET A 1 12.86 -2.04 18.80
CA MET A 1 13.54 -0.97 18.04
C MET A 1 13.45 -1.31 16.57
N HIS A 2 13.00 -0.37 15.75
CA HIS A 2 13.05 -0.46 14.30
C HIS A 2 14.50 -0.36 13.80
N CYS A 3 14.88 -1.12 12.78
CA CYS A 3 16.22 -1.13 12.21
C CYS A 3 16.09 -0.95 10.70
N GLU A 4 16.83 -0.02 10.08
CA GLU A 4 16.80 0.16 8.62
C GLU A 4 18.05 -0.47 8.00
N LYS A 5 18.24 -1.76 8.23
CA LYS A 5 19.36 -2.53 7.68
C LYS A 5 18.84 -3.84 7.09
N LEU A 6 19.28 -4.16 5.89
CA LEU A 6 18.96 -5.40 5.18
C LEU A 6 19.38 -6.64 6.00
N GLY A 7 18.59 -7.71 5.92
CA GLY A 7 18.86 -8.97 6.61
C GLY A 7 18.72 -8.93 8.14
N GLN A 8 18.16 -7.85 8.71
CA GLN A 8 17.88 -7.76 10.15
C GLN A 8 16.42 -8.12 10.43
N VAL A 9 16.17 -8.78 11.57
CA VAL A 9 14.83 -9.21 12.02
C VAL A 9 13.81 -8.06 12.07
N ASN A 10 14.26 -6.81 12.23
CA ASN A 10 13.41 -5.62 12.31
C ASN A 10 13.67 -4.62 11.17
N SER A 11 14.07 -5.09 9.97
CA SER A 11 14.40 -4.27 8.78
C SER A 11 13.24 -3.41 8.23
N GLY A 12 12.02 -3.64 8.71
CA GLY A 12 10.81 -3.03 8.16
C GLY A 12 10.32 -3.71 6.88
N ASN A 13 9.02 -3.54 6.60
CA ASN A 13 8.34 -4.28 5.55
C ASN A 13 8.93 -4.04 4.15
N PHE A 14 9.32 -2.81 3.83
CA PHE A 14 9.86 -2.47 2.51
C PHE A 14 11.16 -3.25 2.23
N LEU A 15 12.15 -3.17 3.13
CA LEU A 15 13.41 -3.88 2.96
C LEU A 15 13.22 -5.40 2.93
N SER A 16 12.32 -5.94 3.75
CA SER A 16 12.02 -7.38 3.74
C SER A 16 11.40 -7.83 2.41
N ILE A 17 10.52 -7.01 1.80
CA ILE A 17 9.93 -7.31 0.49
C ILE A 17 11.00 -7.23 -0.60
N ILE A 18 11.85 -6.20 -0.60
CA ILE A 18 12.93 -6.07 -1.59
C ILE A 18 13.93 -7.23 -1.48
N GLU A 19 14.29 -7.63 -0.26
CA GLU A 19 15.13 -8.81 -0.02
C GLU A 19 14.46 -10.09 -0.57
N LEU A 20 13.16 -10.28 -0.32
CA LEU A 20 12.42 -11.41 -0.87
C LEU A 20 12.41 -11.42 -2.40
N LEU A 21 12.13 -10.28 -3.03
CA LEU A 21 12.07 -10.15 -4.48
C LEU A 21 13.45 -10.35 -5.12
N SER A 22 14.54 -9.99 -4.43
CA SER A 22 15.90 -10.21 -4.91
C SER A 22 16.26 -11.68 -5.15
N PHE A 23 15.57 -12.62 -4.52
CA PHE A 23 15.76 -14.06 -4.79
C PHE A 23 15.24 -14.47 -6.17
N TYR A 24 14.28 -13.72 -6.72
CA TYR A 24 13.62 -14.03 -7.99
C TYR A 24 14.08 -13.11 -9.12
N GLU A 25 14.45 -11.87 -8.81
CA GLU A 25 14.80 -10.85 -9.79
C GLU A 25 16.30 -10.49 -9.75
N PRO A 26 17.07 -10.82 -10.81
CA PRO A 26 18.51 -10.58 -10.87
C PRO A 26 18.90 -9.11 -10.67
N VAL A 27 18.07 -8.18 -11.16
CA VAL A 27 18.31 -6.74 -11.06
C VAL A 27 18.28 -6.27 -9.61
N LEU A 28 17.33 -6.79 -8.82
CA LEU A 28 17.24 -6.46 -7.40
C LEU A 28 18.39 -7.10 -6.61
N LYS A 29 18.78 -8.32 -6.98
CA LYS A 29 19.95 -8.98 -6.38
C LYS A 29 21.22 -8.15 -6.59
N GLU A 30 21.50 -7.72 -7.82
CA GLU A 30 22.65 -6.87 -8.13
C GLU A 30 22.61 -5.58 -7.30
N LEU A 31 21.44 -4.93 -7.19
CA LEU A 31 21.27 -3.70 -6.41
C LEU A 31 21.64 -3.90 -4.93
N LEU A 32 21.26 -5.03 -4.33
CA LEU A 32 21.54 -5.35 -2.92
C LEU A 32 23.00 -5.73 -2.66
N GLU A 33 23.67 -6.34 -3.65
CA GLU A 33 25.07 -6.77 -3.55
C GLU A 33 26.08 -5.65 -3.85
N ARG A 34 25.62 -4.44 -4.19
CA ARG A 34 26.52 -3.32 -4.51
C ARG A 34 27.39 -2.93 -3.31
N PRO A 35 28.64 -2.51 -3.57
CA PRO A 35 29.56 -2.13 -2.50
C PRO A 35 29.05 -0.91 -1.72
N SER A 36 29.43 -0.84 -0.44
CA SER A 36 29.12 0.31 0.43
C SER A 36 29.60 1.62 -0.19
N GLY A 37 28.73 2.64 -0.22
CA GLY A 37 29.02 3.93 -0.84
C GLY A 37 28.49 4.07 -2.28
N SER A 38 27.96 2.99 -2.85
CA SER A 38 27.17 3.05 -4.08
C SER A 38 25.74 3.56 -3.82
N VAL A 39 25.11 4.12 -4.86
CA VAL A 39 23.71 4.55 -4.79
C VAL A 39 22.80 3.32 -4.81
N ASN A 40 22.14 3.05 -3.68
CA ASN A 40 21.28 1.88 -3.51
C ASN A 40 19.77 2.23 -3.46
N TYR A 41 19.39 3.52 -3.43
CA TYR A 41 17.99 3.99 -3.35
C TYR A 41 17.20 3.44 -2.14
N LEU A 42 17.88 2.87 -1.15
CA LEU A 42 17.26 2.28 0.04
C LEU A 42 17.31 3.21 1.25
N SER A 43 17.58 4.50 1.08
CA SER A 43 17.46 5.45 2.20
C SER A 43 15.98 5.62 2.59
N PRO A 44 15.65 5.84 3.87
CA PRO A 44 14.25 6.01 4.30
C PRO A 44 13.48 7.08 3.52
N GLN A 45 14.16 8.17 3.13
CA GLN A 45 13.56 9.23 2.32
C GLN A 45 13.13 8.71 0.93
N ILE A 46 14.02 7.99 0.25
CA ILE A 46 13.74 7.44 -1.07
C ILE A 46 12.71 6.31 -0.99
N GLN A 47 12.79 5.45 0.05
CA GLN A 47 11.79 4.40 0.28
C GLN A 47 10.38 4.99 0.40
N ASN A 48 10.21 6.06 1.18
CA ASN A 48 8.91 6.72 1.36
C ASN A 48 8.41 7.37 0.06
N GLU A 49 9.30 7.96 -0.74
CA GLU A 49 8.94 8.53 -2.04
C GLU A 49 8.47 7.45 -3.02
N LEU A 50 9.19 6.33 -3.10
CA LEU A 50 8.79 5.18 -3.92
C LEU A 50 7.43 4.62 -3.48
N ILE A 51 7.22 4.43 -2.17
CA ILE A 51 5.94 3.97 -1.62
C ILE A 51 4.83 4.94 -2.00
N TYR A 52 5.06 6.25 -1.90
CA TYR A 52 4.08 7.26 -2.26
C TYR A 52 3.70 7.21 -3.75
N ILE A 53 4.68 7.14 -4.65
CA ILE A 53 4.45 7.07 -6.10
C ILE A 53 3.67 5.80 -6.46
N LEU A 54 4.05 4.65 -5.90
CA LEU A 54 3.35 3.38 -6.10
C LEU A 54 1.92 3.43 -5.55
N ALA A 55 1.72 4.03 -4.37
CA ALA A 55 0.41 4.19 -3.77
C ALA A 55 -0.51 5.07 -4.62
N GLU A 56 -0.01 6.18 -5.17
CA GLU A 56 -0.77 7.04 -6.09
C GLU A 56 -1.11 6.30 -7.38
N ARG A 57 -0.19 5.49 -7.93
CA ARG A 57 -0.48 4.69 -9.11
C ARG A 57 -1.61 3.69 -8.86
N VAL A 58 -1.52 2.91 -7.79
CA VAL A 58 -2.56 1.94 -7.39
C VAL A 58 -3.90 2.65 -7.17
N LYS A 59 -3.90 3.83 -6.56
CA LYS A 59 -5.10 4.64 -6.36
C LYS A 59 -5.72 5.10 -7.69
N CYS A 60 -4.90 5.54 -8.64
CA CYS A 60 -5.37 5.91 -9.98
C CYS A 60 -5.97 4.71 -10.72
N ASP A 61 -5.32 3.54 -10.66
CA ASP A 61 -5.82 2.33 -11.32
C ASP A 61 -7.18 1.90 -10.72
N ILE A 62 -7.30 1.89 -9.39
CA ILE A 62 -8.58 1.63 -8.70
C ILE A 62 -9.66 2.67 -9.08
N GLN A 63 -9.30 3.95 -9.22
CA GLN A 63 -10.25 4.98 -9.63
C GLN A 63 -10.72 4.79 -11.08
N ALA A 64 -9.84 4.38 -11.98
CA ALA A 64 -10.19 4.06 -13.35
C ALA A 64 -11.16 2.86 -13.40
N GLU A 65 -10.88 1.80 -12.64
CA GLU A 65 -11.78 0.64 -12.55
C GLU A 65 -13.17 1.01 -12.03
N MET A 66 -13.27 1.93 -11.07
CA MET A 66 -14.58 2.43 -10.61
C MET A 66 -15.36 3.18 -11.69
N GLN A 67 -14.68 3.99 -12.51
CA GLN A 67 -15.31 4.80 -13.54
C GLN A 67 -15.90 3.92 -14.65
N GLU A 68 -15.23 2.80 -14.97
CA GLU A 68 -15.65 1.86 -16.00
C GLU A 68 -16.66 0.82 -15.48
N ALA A 69 -16.73 0.59 -14.17
CA ALA A 69 -17.60 -0.42 -13.60
C ALA A 69 -19.08 -0.01 -13.63
N PRO A 70 -19.98 -0.89 -14.10
CA PRO A 70 -21.42 -0.60 -14.09
C PRO A 70 -21.98 -0.50 -12.66
N PHE A 71 -21.41 -1.26 -11.72
CA PHE A 71 -21.82 -1.26 -10.32
C PHE A 71 -20.63 -1.45 -9.40
N PHE A 72 -20.63 -0.73 -8.28
CA PHE A 72 -19.70 -0.93 -7.18
C PHE A 72 -20.43 -0.83 -5.83
N SER A 73 -19.84 -1.39 -4.79
CA SER A 73 -20.33 -1.29 -3.41
C SER A 73 -19.19 -0.91 -2.48
N ILE A 74 -19.51 -0.07 -1.49
CA ILE A 74 -18.57 0.37 -0.47
C ILE A 74 -19.18 0.09 0.90
N SER A 75 -18.44 -0.62 1.74
CA SER A 75 -18.78 -0.85 3.15
C SER A 75 -17.72 -0.19 4.02
N MET A 76 -18.14 0.47 5.09
CA MET A 76 -17.26 1.20 5.99
C MET A 76 -17.58 0.81 7.43
N ASP A 77 -16.55 0.57 8.23
CA ASP A 77 -16.69 0.31 9.67
C ASP A 77 -15.59 1.04 10.45
N THR A 78 -15.94 1.60 11.60
CA THR A 78 -15.02 2.39 12.44
C THR A 78 -14.80 1.70 13.78
N THR A 79 -13.53 1.49 14.14
CA THR A 79 -13.15 0.90 15.42
C THR A 79 -12.16 1.82 16.14
N PRO A 80 -12.37 2.15 17.43
CA PRO A 80 -11.38 2.91 18.21
C PRO A 80 -10.14 2.05 18.48
N ASP A 81 -8.95 2.64 18.30
CA ASP A 81 -7.67 2.01 18.65
C ASP A 81 -7.39 2.07 20.17
N VAL A 82 -6.29 1.44 20.61
CA VAL A 82 -5.75 1.48 21.98
C VAL A 82 -5.60 2.91 22.50
N SER A 83 -5.34 3.88 21.62
CA SER A 83 -5.24 5.31 21.93
C SER A 83 -6.59 6.06 21.95
N LYS A 84 -7.72 5.33 21.77
CA LYS A 84 -9.09 5.86 21.59
C LYS A 84 -9.26 6.77 20.37
N VAL A 85 -8.40 6.63 19.38
CA VAL A 85 -8.52 7.28 18.08
C VAL A 85 -9.28 6.35 17.14
N ASP A 86 -10.31 6.86 16.47
CA ASP A 86 -11.09 6.07 15.52
C ASP A 86 -10.23 5.71 14.29
N GLN A 87 -10.21 4.41 13.97
CA GLN A 87 -9.68 3.86 12.74
C GLN A 87 -10.83 3.49 11.82
N LEU A 88 -10.80 3.93 10.57
CA LEU A 88 -11.81 3.61 9.58
C LEU A 88 -11.32 2.47 8.70
N SER A 89 -12.07 1.38 8.66
CA SER A 89 -11.94 0.33 7.65
C SER A 89 -12.94 0.58 6.51
N GLN A 90 -12.48 0.40 5.27
CA GLN A 90 -13.28 0.53 4.07
C GLN A 90 -13.06 -0.71 3.20
N VAL A 91 -14.15 -1.38 2.86
CA VAL A 91 -14.20 -2.49 1.92
C VAL A 91 -14.89 -2.01 0.66
N ARG A 92 -14.31 -2.31 -0.50
CA ARG A 92 -14.87 -1.99 -1.82
C ARG A 92 -15.01 -3.25 -2.64
N VAL A 93 -16.16 -3.41 -3.27
CA VAL A 93 -16.44 -4.51 -4.21
C VAL A 93 -16.81 -3.90 -5.56
N ILE A 94 -16.06 -4.23 -6.60
CA ILE A 94 -16.41 -3.91 -7.99
C ILE A 94 -17.15 -5.11 -8.58
N ARG A 95 -18.26 -4.86 -9.29
CA ARG A 95 -19.07 -5.91 -9.92
C ARG A 95 -19.19 -5.70 -11.42
N ASP A 96 -19.20 -6.80 -12.16
CA ASP A 96 -19.49 -6.80 -13.59
C ASP A 96 -21.00 -6.58 -13.88
N ALA A 97 -21.36 -6.54 -15.16
CA ALA A 97 -22.75 -6.41 -15.60
C ALA A 97 -23.67 -7.57 -15.16
N ASN A 98 -23.10 -8.70 -14.76
CA ASN A 98 -23.82 -9.88 -14.25
C ASN A 98 -23.85 -9.93 -12.71
N ASN A 99 -23.46 -8.84 -12.04
CA ASN A 99 -23.39 -8.72 -10.58
C ASN A 99 -22.39 -9.67 -9.91
N VAL A 100 -21.39 -10.15 -10.67
CA VAL A 100 -20.28 -10.96 -10.16
C VAL A 100 -19.18 -10.04 -9.64
N ALA A 101 -18.66 -10.30 -8.44
CA ALA A 101 -17.55 -9.53 -7.87
C ALA A 101 -16.25 -9.81 -8.63
N THR A 102 -15.62 -8.76 -9.16
CA THR A 102 -14.38 -8.85 -9.93
C THR A 102 -13.16 -8.37 -9.16
N ASP A 103 -13.34 -7.38 -8.27
CA ASP A 103 -12.28 -6.89 -7.39
C ASP A 103 -12.80 -6.63 -5.97
N LEU A 104 -11.93 -6.90 -4.98
CA LEU A 104 -12.16 -6.62 -3.57
C LEU A 104 -10.95 -5.87 -3.00
N THR A 105 -11.15 -4.60 -2.65
CA THR A 105 -10.12 -3.77 -2.02
C THR A 105 -10.49 -3.45 -0.58
N ILE A 106 -9.58 -3.73 0.37
CA ILE A 106 -9.72 -3.38 1.79
C ILE A 106 -8.69 -2.30 2.15
N ARG A 107 -9.13 -1.20 2.75
CA ARG A 107 -8.25 -0.14 3.28
C ARG A 107 -8.55 0.11 4.75
N VAL A 108 -7.51 0.27 5.56
CA VAL A 108 -7.60 0.77 6.94
C VAL A 108 -6.93 2.14 6.98
N VAL A 109 -7.66 3.15 7.41
CA VAL A 109 -7.19 4.54 7.55
C VAL A 109 -7.10 4.88 9.03
N LEU A 110 -5.91 5.27 9.47
CA LEU A 110 -5.63 5.67 10.85
C LEU A 110 -5.95 7.16 11.02
N GLY A 111 -6.79 7.51 12.01
CA GLY A 111 -7.01 8.90 12.42
C GLY A 111 -7.72 9.74 11.36
N ILE A 112 -9.03 9.54 11.22
CA ILE A 112 -9.87 10.42 10.40
C ILE A 112 -10.11 11.76 11.13
N SER A 113 -9.35 12.81 10.76
CA SER A 113 -9.67 14.21 11.10
C SER A 113 -10.00 15.07 9.87
N GLY A 114 -10.41 14.46 8.76
CA GLY A 114 -10.74 15.15 7.51
C GLY A 114 -12.14 14.79 7.03
N ASP A 115 -12.95 15.80 6.76
CA ASP A 115 -14.35 15.69 6.34
C ASP A 115 -14.51 14.79 5.10
N PHE A 116 -15.18 13.65 5.28
CA PHE A 116 -15.48 12.70 4.22
C PHE A 116 -16.76 13.14 3.49
N ASN A 117 -16.61 13.91 2.40
CA ASN A 117 -17.73 14.20 1.51
C ASN A 117 -17.88 13.08 0.47
N ILE A 118 -18.90 12.24 0.66
CA ILE A 118 -19.39 11.35 -0.39
C ILE A 118 -20.32 12.20 -1.27
N LYS A 119 -19.85 12.57 -2.47
CA LYS A 119 -20.80 12.98 -3.53
C LYS A 119 -21.27 11.71 -4.21
N THR A 120 -22.50 11.31 -3.88
CA THR A 120 -23.30 10.33 -4.60
C THR A 120 -23.70 10.87 -5.97
#